data_AF-A0A950AX01-F1
#
_entry.id   AF-A0A950AX01-F1
#
_cell.length_a   1.000
_cell.length_b   1.000
_cell.length_c   1.000
_cell.angle_alpha   90.00
_cell.angle_beta   90.00
_cell.angle_gamma   90.00
#
_symmetry.space_group_name_H-M   'P 1'
#
loop_
_entity.id
_entity.type
_entity.pdbx_description
1 polymer ?
#
loop_
_entity_poly.entity_id
_entity_poly.type
_entity_poly.pdbx_seq_one_letter_code
_entity_poly.pdbx_strand_id
1 'polypeptide(L)'
;MSTRAVILGGVGLCLGLAWAFAVPARGAEPAPADLFAPARNRMVERHLVERGIKNPRVLEAFRTVPRHRFLPPETFRHACDDESIPIGLGQTITPPFDVAFMTEALDPKPTDKVF
;
A
#
# COMPACT_ATOMS: atom_id res chain seq x y z
N MET A 1 -2.63 -20.14 68.17
CA MET A 1 -3.73 -21.13 68.29
C MET A 1 -4.71 -20.82 67.16
N SER A 2 -4.69 -21.59 66.07
CA SER A 2 -5.50 -22.82 65.86
C SER A 2 -6.72 -22.44 65.00
N THR A 3 -7.15 -23.09 63.91
CA THR A 3 -6.68 -24.19 63.04
C THR A 3 -7.47 -24.05 61.72
N ARG A 4 -6.91 -24.51 60.61
CA ARG A 4 -7.59 -24.66 59.30
C ARG A 4 -8.76 -25.66 59.38
N ALA A 5 -9.75 -25.52 58.49
CA ALA A 5 -10.52 -26.66 58.02
C ALA A 5 -10.83 -26.50 56.51
N VAL A 6 -10.52 -27.59 55.79
CA VAL A 6 -10.63 -27.88 54.35
C VAL A 6 -11.85 -28.81 54.16
N ILE A 7 -12.26 -29.04 52.89
CA ILE A 7 -13.05 -30.17 52.30
C ILE A 7 -14.32 -29.63 51.57
N LEU A 8 -14.75 -30.02 50.36
CA LEU A 8 -14.39 -30.91 49.23
C LEU A 8 -15.24 -30.38 48.03
N GLY A 9 -14.83 -30.40 46.76
CA GLY A 9 -14.75 -31.59 45.90
C GLY A 9 -16.03 -31.78 45.05
N GLY A 10 -15.96 -31.49 43.74
CA GLY A 10 -17.02 -31.78 42.77
C GLY A 10 -16.47 -31.81 41.33
N VAL A 11 -16.43 -33.00 40.74
CA VAL A 11 -15.85 -33.37 39.43
C VAL A 11 -16.85 -33.11 38.29
N GLY A 12 -16.40 -32.53 37.18
CA GLY A 12 -17.15 -32.41 35.92
C GLY A 12 -16.23 -32.59 34.71
N LEU A 13 -16.20 -33.81 34.18
CA LEU A 13 -15.39 -34.25 33.05
C LEU A 13 -16.14 -33.95 31.73
N CYS A 14 -15.72 -32.95 30.95
CA CYS A 14 -16.25 -32.73 29.60
C CYS A 14 -15.30 -33.33 28.55
N LEU A 15 -15.61 -34.54 28.08
CA LEU A 15 -15.00 -35.15 26.89
C LEU A 15 -15.62 -34.52 25.63
N GLY A 16 -14.98 -33.46 25.11
CA GLY A 16 -15.25 -32.92 23.78
C GLY A 16 -14.23 -33.44 22.78
N LEU A 17 -14.63 -34.35 21.89
CA LEU A 17 -13.86 -34.75 20.71
C LEU A 17 -13.77 -33.57 19.74
N ALA A 18 -12.76 -32.72 19.91
CA ALA A 18 -12.42 -31.70 18.94
C ALA A 18 -11.73 -32.37 17.75
N TRP A 19 -12.47 -32.60 16.65
CA TRP A 19 -11.87 -32.84 15.35
C TRP A 19 -11.11 -31.57 14.95
N ALA A 20 -9.81 -31.56 15.21
CA ALA A 20 -8.91 -30.53 14.70
C ALA A 20 -8.84 -30.66 13.17
N PHE A 21 -9.77 -30.02 12.47
CA PHE A 21 -9.54 -29.63 11.08
C PHE A 21 -8.42 -28.58 11.10
N ALA A 22 -7.17 -29.06 11.04
CA ALA A 22 -6.06 -28.21 10.66
C ALA A 22 -6.35 -27.72 9.24
N VAL A 23 -6.83 -26.49 9.11
CA VAL A 23 -6.87 -25.79 7.84
C VAL A 23 -5.41 -25.65 7.42
N PRO A 24 -4.95 -26.29 6.33
CA PRO A 24 -3.60 -26.05 5.87
C PRO A 24 -3.52 -24.55 5.57
N ALA A 25 -2.57 -23.86 6.21
CA ALA A 25 -2.24 -22.49 5.87
C ALA A 25 -1.90 -22.50 4.38
N ARG A 26 -2.86 -22.07 3.56
CA ARG A 26 -2.72 -21.94 2.12
C ARG A 26 -1.51 -21.02 1.95
N GLY A 27 -0.36 -21.58 1.56
CA GLY A 27 0.85 -20.81 1.34
C GLY A 27 0.47 -19.63 0.47
N ALA A 28 0.82 -18.41 0.91
CA ALA A 28 0.42 -17.20 0.22
C ALA A 28 0.87 -17.33 -1.24
N GLU A 29 -0.09 -17.51 -2.14
CA GLU A 29 0.14 -17.46 -3.58
C GLU A 29 0.89 -16.14 -3.86
N PRO A 30 1.99 -16.18 -4.62
CA PRO A 30 2.73 -14.97 -4.92
C PRO A 30 1.76 -13.96 -5.53
N ALA A 31 1.77 -12.74 -4.99
CA ALA A 31 0.92 -11.67 -5.50
C ALA A 31 1.16 -11.53 -7.02
N PRO A 32 0.08 -11.36 -7.81
CA PRO A 32 0.20 -11.24 -9.26
C PRO A 32 1.19 -10.12 -9.62
N ALA A 33 1.98 -10.37 -10.65
CA ALA A 33 3.02 -9.43 -11.10
C ALA A 33 2.41 -8.05 -11.44
N ASP A 34 3.06 -6.98 -10.97
CA ASP A 34 2.64 -5.61 -11.27
C ASP A 34 2.93 -5.26 -12.74
N LEU A 35 1.90 -5.39 -13.58
CA LEU A 35 1.97 -5.12 -15.01
C LEU A 35 2.35 -3.66 -15.34
N PHE A 36 2.14 -2.72 -14.42
CA PHE A 36 2.46 -1.30 -14.62
C PHE A 36 3.89 -0.94 -14.22
N ALA A 37 4.59 -1.81 -13.48
CA ALA A 37 5.94 -1.51 -12.98
C ALA A 37 6.93 -1.08 -14.08
N PRO A 38 7.01 -1.76 -15.25
CA PRO A 38 7.92 -1.32 -16.32
C PRO A 38 7.57 0.08 -16.87
N ALA A 39 6.28 0.39 -17.04
CA ALA A 39 5.85 1.71 -17.52
C ALA A 39 6.13 2.81 -16.50
N ARG A 40 5.89 2.52 -15.22
CA ARG A 40 6.15 3.44 -14.11
C ARG A 40 7.62 3.74 -13.95
N ASN A 41 8.49 2.73 -14.06
CA ASN A 41 9.94 2.94 -14.05
C ASN A 41 10.39 3.81 -15.21
N ARG A 42 9.87 3.59 -16.43
CA ARG A 42 10.18 4.46 -17.58
C ARG A 42 9.71 5.90 -17.37
N MET A 43 8.53 6.10 -16.79
CA MET A 43 8.04 7.45 -16.44
C MET A 43 8.96 8.13 -15.43
N VAL A 44 9.44 7.41 -14.41
CA VAL A 44 10.37 7.98 -13.43
C VAL A 44 11.67 8.44 -14.09
N GLU A 45 12.27 7.59 -14.93
CA GLU A 45 13.53 7.96 -15.59
C GLU A 45 13.33 9.15 -16.56
N ARG A 46 12.35 9.05 -17.47
CA ARG A 46 12.16 10.02 -18.56
C ARG A 46 11.51 11.33 -18.12
N HIS A 47 10.50 11.24 -17.27
CA HIS A 47 9.67 12.40 -16.94
C HIS A 47 10.09 13.07 -15.63
N LEU A 48 10.81 12.39 -14.74
CA LEU A 48 11.24 12.96 -13.47
C LEU A 48 12.75 13.18 -13.40
N VAL A 49 13.55 12.11 -13.54
CA VAL A 49 15.02 12.16 -13.36
C VAL A 49 15.68 13.03 -14.42
N GLU A 50 15.39 12.79 -15.70
CA GLU A 50 15.93 13.59 -16.82
C GLU A 50 15.59 15.08 -16.70
N ARG A 51 14.51 15.42 -15.98
CA ARG A 51 14.03 16.79 -15.77
C ARG A 51 14.43 17.38 -14.42
N GLY A 52 15.28 16.70 -13.67
CA GLY A 52 15.98 17.26 -12.53
C GLY A 52 15.43 16.93 -11.15
N ILE A 53 14.43 16.04 -11.03
CA ILE A 53 13.99 15.49 -9.74
C ILE A 53 15.09 14.57 -9.21
N LYS A 54 15.57 14.82 -7.99
CA LYS A 54 16.75 14.17 -7.40
C LYS A 54 16.48 13.48 -6.08
N ASN A 55 15.40 13.82 -5.39
CA ASN A 55 15.09 13.31 -4.07
C ASN A 55 14.72 11.81 -4.17
N PRO A 56 15.55 10.91 -3.60
CA PRO A 56 15.34 9.46 -3.75
C PRO A 56 14.03 8.99 -3.12
N ARG A 57 13.53 9.67 -2.07
CA ARG A 57 12.25 9.34 -1.44
C ARG A 57 11.07 9.66 -2.35
N VAL A 58 11.16 10.76 -3.12
CA VAL A 58 10.13 11.13 -4.11
C VAL A 58 10.16 10.14 -5.27
N LEU A 59 11.35 9.86 -5.83
CA LEU A 59 11.48 8.90 -6.93
C LEU A 59 10.98 7.50 -6.55
N GLU A 60 11.26 7.04 -5.33
CA GLU A 60 10.77 5.75 -4.84
C GLU A 60 9.26 5.74 -4.64
N ALA A 61 8.66 6.82 -4.14
CA ALA A 61 7.21 6.95 -4.07
C ALA A 61 6.57 6.82 -5.46
N PHE A 62 7.14 7.45 -6.48
CA PHE A 62 6.66 7.30 -7.85
C PHE A 62 6.90 5.91 -8.45
N ARG A 63 7.91 5.14 -7.99
CA ARG A 63 8.12 3.74 -8.39
C ARG A 63 7.21 2.73 -7.67
N THR A 64 6.57 3.11 -6.58
CA THR A 64 5.79 2.18 -5.74
C THR A 64 4.30 2.47 -5.71
N VAL A 65 3.90 3.75 -5.79
CA VAL A 65 2.48 4.14 -5.77
C VAL A 65 1.82 3.83 -7.13
N PRO A 66 0.76 3.00 -7.17
CA PRO A 66 0.13 2.59 -8.41
C PRO A 66 -0.83 3.67 -8.95
N ARG A 67 -0.30 4.69 -9.63
CA ARG A 67 -1.07 5.83 -10.19
C ARG A 67 -2.33 5.41 -10.98
N HIS A 68 -2.29 4.29 -11.70
CA HIS A 68 -3.44 3.75 -12.43
C HIS A 68 -4.67 3.49 -11.55
N ARG A 69 -4.51 3.24 -10.24
CA ARG A 69 -5.64 3.03 -9.33
C ARG A 69 -6.45 4.30 -9.02
N PHE A 70 -5.91 5.47 -9.39
CA PHE A 70 -6.56 6.77 -9.22
C PHE A 70 -7.21 7.28 -10.51
N LEU A 71 -7.29 6.42 -11.54
CA LEU A 71 -7.77 6.75 -12.87
C LEU A 71 -9.01 5.94 -13.24
N PRO A 72 -9.88 6.46 -14.13
CA PRO A 72 -10.89 5.64 -14.79
C PRO A 72 -10.25 4.53 -15.65
N PRO A 73 -10.79 3.30 -15.68
CA PRO A 73 -10.21 2.16 -16.40
C PRO A 73 -9.87 2.44 -17.87
N GLU A 74 -10.69 3.22 -18.56
CA GLU A 74 -10.52 3.62 -19.96
C GLU A 74 -9.26 4.45 -20.20
N THR A 75 -8.69 5.06 -19.16
CA THR A 75 -7.48 5.89 -19.23
C THR A 75 -6.22 5.16 -18.76
N PHE A 76 -6.29 3.89 -18.37
CA PHE A 76 -5.14 3.14 -17.82
C PHE A 76 -3.92 3.11 -18.75
N ARG A 77 -4.13 3.13 -20.06
CA ARG A 77 -3.02 3.20 -21.05
C ARG A 77 -2.17 4.48 -20.91
N HIS A 78 -2.76 5.54 -20.36
CA HIS A 78 -2.13 6.84 -20.12
C HIS A 78 -1.62 7.00 -18.68
N ALA A 79 -1.73 5.97 -17.84
CA ALA A 79 -1.46 6.10 -16.41
C ALA A 79 -0.03 6.53 -16.04
N CYS A 80 0.93 6.38 -16.96
CA CYS A 80 2.33 6.77 -16.79
C CYS A 80 2.76 7.90 -17.74
N ASP A 81 1.82 8.49 -18.49
CA ASP A 81 2.10 9.63 -19.36
C ASP A 81 2.22 10.90 -18.52
N ASP A 82 3.09 11.83 -18.93
CA ASP A 82 3.26 13.11 -18.23
C ASP A 82 2.21 14.15 -18.65
N GLU A 83 0.95 13.85 -18.39
CA GLU A 83 -0.19 14.69 -18.79
C GLU A 83 -1.30 14.76 -17.73
N SER A 84 -2.18 15.75 -17.88
CA SER A 84 -3.40 15.87 -17.07
C SER A 84 -4.46 14.93 -17.61
N ILE A 85 -5.00 14.06 -16.75
CA ILE A 85 -5.97 13.05 -17.16
C ILE A 85 -7.31 13.32 -16.45
N PRO A 86 -8.45 13.38 -17.17
CA PRO A 86 -9.77 13.49 -16.55
C PRO A 86 -10.06 12.31 -15.60
N ILE A 87 -10.55 12.61 -14.40
CA ILE A 87 -10.94 11.62 -13.39
C ILE A 87 -12.43 11.67 -13.03
N GLY A 88 -13.22 12.42 -13.81
CA GLY A 88 -14.64 12.64 -13.60
C GLY A 88 -14.95 13.93 -12.84
N LEU A 89 -16.23 14.29 -12.75
CA LEU A 89 -16.73 15.49 -12.04
C LEU A 89 -16.04 16.81 -12.47
N GLY A 90 -15.63 16.90 -13.74
CA GLY A 90 -14.90 18.06 -14.26
C GLY A 90 -13.50 18.24 -13.68
N GLN A 91 -12.95 17.22 -13.01
CA GLN A 91 -11.61 17.25 -12.41
C GLN A 91 -10.61 16.45 -13.22
N THR A 92 -9.33 16.79 -13.05
CA THR A 92 -8.18 16.11 -13.65
C THR A 92 -7.15 15.76 -12.58
N ILE A 93 -6.44 14.64 -12.75
CA ILE A 93 -5.24 14.37 -11.97
C ILE A 93 -4.05 15.10 -12.59
N THR A 94 -3.27 15.77 -11.74
CA THR A 94 -2.07 16.55 -12.13
C THR A 94 -0.99 15.66 -12.77
N PRO A 95 -0.22 16.16 -13.75
CA PRO A 95 0.89 15.41 -14.36
C PRO A 95 1.90 14.91 -13.31
N PRO A 96 2.50 13.71 -13.52
CA PRO A 96 3.56 13.17 -12.69
C PRO A 96 4.69 14.16 -12.35
N PHE A 97 5.21 14.90 -13.33
CA PHE A 97 6.32 15.83 -13.08
C PHE A 97 5.94 16.94 -12.11
N ASP A 98 4.79 17.58 -12.30
CA ASP A 98 4.35 18.67 -11.43
C ASP A 98 4.17 18.19 -9.98
N VAL A 99 3.59 16.99 -9.79
CA VAL A 99 3.45 16.38 -8.46
C VAL A 99 4.81 16.07 -7.84
N ALA A 100 5.75 15.52 -8.62
CA ALA A 100 7.11 15.24 -8.15
C ALA A 100 7.85 16.52 -7.76
N PHE A 101 7.75 17.56 -8.59
CA PHE A 101 8.36 18.86 -8.36
C PHE A 101 7.81 19.53 -7.10
N MET A 102 6.48 19.58 -6.93
CA MET A 102 5.85 20.12 -5.72
C MET A 102 6.26 19.36 -4.46
N THR A 103 6.33 18.03 -4.55
CA THR A 103 6.70 17.17 -3.41
C THR A 103 8.19 17.31 -3.06
N GLU A 104 9.06 17.43 -4.06
CA GLU A 104 10.49 17.65 -3.85
C GLU A 104 10.75 19.04 -3.25
N ALA A 105 10.07 20.07 -3.74
CA ALA A 105 10.17 21.42 -3.20
C ALA A 105 9.66 21.52 -1.75
N LEU A 106 8.63 20.74 -1.40
CA LEU A 106 8.13 20.64 -0.02
C LEU A 106 9.10 19.90 0.91
N ASP A 107 9.86 18.92 0.39
CA ASP A 107 10.80 18.06 1.12
C ASP A 107 10.25 17.51 2.46
N PRO A 108 9.10 16.79 2.44
CA PRO A 108 8.37 16.42 3.64
C PRO A 108 9.16 15.47 4.54
N LYS A 109 9.23 15.81 5.82
CA LYS A 109 9.86 15.01 6.88
C LYS A 109 8.84 14.06 7.52
N PRO A 110 9.29 12.92 8.09
CA PRO A 110 8.37 11.95 8.71
C PRO A 110 7.49 12.50 9.84
N THR A 111 7.89 13.60 10.47
CA THR A 111 7.16 14.27 11.55
C THR A 111 6.22 15.36 11.07
N ASP A 112 6.23 15.68 9.78
CA ASP A 112 5.43 16.77 9.24
C ASP A 112 3.95 16.37 9.18
N LYS A 113 3.08 17.34 9.45
CA LYS A 113 1.65 17.24 9.20
C LYS A 113 1.35 18.03 7.93
N VAL A 114 0.99 17.32 6.87
CA VAL A 114 0.63 17.88 5.57
C VAL A 114 -0.90 17.81 5.43
N PHE A 115 -1.52 18.89 5.00
CA PHE A 115 -2.99 19.02 4.85
C PHE A 115 -3.38 19.10 3.37
#